data_AF-A0A834RPZ1-F1
#
_entry.id   AF-A0A834RPZ1-F1
#
_cell.length_a   1.000
_cell.length_b   1.000
_cell.length_c   1.000
_cell.angle_alpha   90.00
_cell.angle_beta   90.00
_cell.angle_gamma   90.00
#
_symmetry.space_group_name_H-M   'P 1'
#
loop_
_entity.id
_entity.type
_entity.pdbx_description
1 polymer ?
#
loop_
_entity_poly.entity_id
_entity_poly.type
_entity_poly.pdbx_seq_one_letter_code
_entity_poly.pdbx_strand_id
1 'polypeptide(L)'
;MAASIDYTWASYCWGRPHLTDHLDRKIPDSWRRDFPSFVIGYKLSRRGKKPDIQIDGIVNVYRSLYDSNRHKKAKKLVKLGAASPDPRLNARNFQLSETLEKYSKSLPKQDRSRFAAFAYGGNVMLLDEERIWLWENSEQVVEAYVGSGKHWYGQYQKTRPPVSPPLNSVHAANAHLRDKIIKYPPATLGDPDEVQRVLGAQYSGNLRWMFHSTIFQNGHVENYQRIVHLFVGVDELDHIQKRIIVKVQGERTEKSLLDTMQPEIDLHQRLTTKGCRHIVDFYAASYRIRRIPPILGYVYMEYAPFGDLHDLVDKHHSRKENTVQIPEPML
;
A
#
# COMPACT_ATOMS: atom_id res chain seq x y z
N MET A 1 5.26 -27.48 -27.79
CA MET A 1 5.75 -26.13 -28.14
C MET A 1 5.85 -25.33 -26.86
N ALA A 2 7.06 -25.01 -26.41
CA ALA A 2 7.28 -24.22 -25.20
C ALA A 2 6.74 -22.81 -25.43
N ALA A 3 5.70 -22.41 -24.71
CA ALA A 3 5.31 -21.01 -24.64
C ALA A 3 6.48 -20.26 -24.00
N SER A 4 7.17 -19.42 -24.77
CA SER A 4 8.14 -18.48 -24.21
C SER A 4 7.38 -17.52 -23.30
N ILE A 5 7.39 -17.82 -22.00
CA ILE A 5 6.80 -16.95 -21.00
C ILE A 5 7.64 -15.68 -20.98
N ASP A 6 7.06 -14.60 -21.49
CA ASP A 6 7.76 -13.36 -21.62
C ASP A 6 7.59 -12.50 -20.37
N TYR A 7 8.61 -12.58 -19.51
CA TYR A 7 8.83 -11.71 -18.36
C TYR A 7 8.74 -10.21 -18.71
N THR A 8 8.93 -9.83 -19.98
CA THR A 8 8.76 -8.44 -20.39
C THR A 8 7.32 -7.98 -20.19
N TRP A 9 6.30 -8.84 -20.20
CA TRP A 9 4.91 -8.36 -20.28
C TRP A 9 4.42 -7.61 -19.03
N ALA A 10 4.73 -8.09 -17.81
CA ALA A 10 4.37 -7.38 -16.58
C ALA A 10 5.22 -6.12 -16.38
N SER A 11 6.52 -6.19 -16.66
CA SER A 11 7.41 -5.02 -16.68
C SER A 11 6.97 -4.00 -17.76
N TYR A 12 6.48 -4.47 -18.89
CA TYR A 12 6.00 -3.68 -20.02
C TYR A 12 4.69 -3.00 -19.66
N CYS A 13 3.65 -3.75 -19.29
CA CYS A 13 2.33 -3.18 -19.01
C CYS A 13 2.32 -2.23 -17.83
N TRP A 14 3.10 -2.55 -16.80
CA TRP A 14 2.94 -1.94 -15.48
C TRP A 14 4.17 -1.17 -15.01
N GLY A 15 5.37 -1.43 -15.54
CA GLY A 15 6.55 -0.63 -15.21
C GLY A 15 6.26 0.86 -15.38
N ARG A 16 6.49 1.66 -14.32
CA ARG A 16 6.29 3.11 -14.39
C ARG A 16 7.18 3.62 -15.52
N PRO A 17 6.61 4.12 -16.63
CA PRO A 17 7.46 4.80 -17.59
C PRO A 17 7.94 6.07 -16.90
N HIS A 18 9.24 6.17 -16.66
CA HIS A 18 9.84 7.44 -16.31
C HIS A 18 9.73 8.32 -17.55
N LEU A 19 8.72 9.19 -17.58
CA LEU A 19 8.68 10.27 -18.54
C LEU A 19 9.86 11.18 -18.22
N THR A 20 10.73 11.39 -19.20
CA THR A 20 11.70 12.47 -19.13
C THR A 20 10.96 13.80 -19.25
N ASP A 21 11.50 14.87 -18.67
CA ASP A 21 10.89 16.22 -18.74
C ASP A 21 10.54 16.65 -20.17
N HIS A 22 11.35 16.22 -21.14
CA HIS A 22 11.12 16.46 -22.56
C HIS A 22 9.86 15.75 -23.10
N LEU A 23 9.55 14.54 -22.62
CA LEU A 23 8.35 13.81 -23.02
C LEU A 23 7.10 14.31 -22.29
N ASP A 24 7.24 14.73 -21.05
CA ASP A 24 6.13 15.29 -20.27
C ASP A 24 5.62 16.59 -20.94
N ARG A 25 6.55 17.45 -21.39
CA ARG A 25 6.23 18.68 -22.16
C ARG A 25 5.53 18.42 -23.49
N LYS A 26 5.62 17.20 -24.05
CA LYS A 26 4.89 16.84 -25.28
C LYS A 26 3.42 16.53 -25.03
N ILE A 27 2.99 16.34 -23.78
CA ILE A 27 1.59 16.10 -23.43
C ILE A 27 1.02 17.41 -22.84
N PRO A 28 -0.10 17.93 -23.37
CA PRO A 28 -0.79 19.07 -22.76
C PRO A 28 -1.16 18.78 -21.30
N ASP A 29 -1.01 19.77 -20.42
CA ASP A 29 -1.23 19.61 -18.96
C ASP A 29 -2.61 19.00 -18.65
N SER A 30 -3.65 19.41 -19.39
CA SER A 30 -5.01 18.93 -19.24
C SER A 30 -5.19 17.43 -19.54
N TRP A 31 -4.24 16.79 -20.23
CA TRP A 31 -4.28 15.37 -20.59
C TRP A 31 -3.31 14.52 -19.78
N ARG A 32 -2.32 15.14 -19.10
CA ARG A 32 -1.29 14.41 -18.34
C ARG A 32 -1.87 13.53 -17.25
N ARG A 33 -2.94 13.99 -16.58
CA ARG A 33 -3.63 13.24 -15.53
C ARG A 33 -4.07 11.84 -15.99
N ASP A 34 -4.58 11.73 -17.20
CA ASP A 34 -5.16 10.49 -17.72
C ASP A 34 -4.11 9.61 -18.44
N PHE A 35 -2.90 10.13 -18.66
CA PHE A 35 -1.86 9.47 -19.44
C PHE A 35 -1.34 8.16 -18.82
N PRO A 36 -1.08 8.04 -17.49
CA PRO A 36 -0.66 6.77 -16.91
C PRO A 36 -1.66 5.63 -17.16
N SER A 37 -2.96 5.90 -16.95
CA SER A 37 -4.03 4.94 -17.23
C SER A 37 -4.16 4.64 -18.72
N PHE A 38 -3.91 5.62 -19.60
CA PHE A 38 -3.85 5.36 -21.03
C PHE A 38 -2.71 4.40 -21.41
N VAL A 39 -1.50 4.61 -20.89
CA VAL A 39 -0.34 3.75 -21.18
C VAL A 39 -0.67 2.30 -20.82
N ILE A 40 -1.23 2.10 -19.64
CA ILE A 40 -1.66 0.78 -19.16
C ILE A 40 -2.70 0.18 -20.11
N GLY A 41 -3.81 0.89 -20.36
CA GLY A 41 -4.89 0.37 -21.18
C GLY A 41 -4.47 0.11 -22.62
N TYR A 42 -3.58 0.93 -23.17
CA TYR A 42 -3.00 0.74 -24.49
C TYR A 42 -2.17 -0.55 -24.55
N LYS A 43 -1.30 -0.79 -23.57
CA LYS A 43 -0.49 -2.01 -23.50
C LYS A 43 -1.36 -3.25 -23.31
N LEU A 44 -2.36 -3.19 -22.43
CA LEU A 44 -3.37 -4.25 -22.25
C LEU A 44 -4.13 -4.57 -23.54
N SER A 45 -4.54 -3.54 -24.29
CA SER A 45 -5.26 -3.73 -25.57
C SER A 45 -4.42 -4.44 -26.66
N ARG A 46 -3.11 -4.54 -26.46
CA ARG A 46 -2.16 -5.18 -27.38
C ARG A 46 -1.62 -6.51 -26.85
N ARG A 47 -2.23 -7.08 -25.81
CA ARG A 47 -1.88 -8.42 -25.27
C ARG A 47 -1.84 -9.45 -26.40
N GLY A 48 -0.73 -10.18 -26.50
CA GLY A 48 -0.48 -11.19 -27.54
C GLY A 48 0.12 -10.65 -28.86
N LYS A 49 0.24 -9.33 -29.06
CA LYS A 49 0.76 -8.72 -30.31
C LYS A 49 2.11 -8.02 -30.14
N LYS A 50 2.82 -8.27 -29.02
CA LYS A 50 4.01 -7.52 -28.51
C LYS A 50 4.65 -6.57 -29.53
N PRO A 51 4.27 -5.29 -29.49
CA PRO A 51 5.06 -4.28 -30.15
C PRO A 51 5.91 -3.64 -29.06
N ASP A 52 7.22 -3.77 -29.18
CA ASP A 52 8.20 -3.12 -28.33
C ASP A 52 8.15 -1.60 -28.55
N ILE A 53 7.04 -0.97 -28.13
CA ILE A 53 6.76 0.44 -28.34
C ILE A 53 7.38 1.18 -27.16
N GLN A 54 8.50 1.83 -27.47
CA GLN A 54 9.14 2.81 -26.61
C GLN A 54 8.14 3.87 -26.16
N ILE A 55 8.35 4.43 -24.97
CA ILE A 55 7.41 5.37 -24.34
C ILE A 55 7.08 6.56 -25.26
N ASP A 56 8.06 7.05 -26.02
CA ASP A 56 7.92 8.10 -27.04
C ASP A 56 6.84 7.76 -28.09
N GLY A 57 6.81 6.50 -28.54
CA GLY A 57 5.80 6.01 -29.46
C GLY A 57 4.40 6.01 -28.82
N ILE A 58 4.30 5.71 -27.53
CA ILE A 58 3.02 5.75 -26.80
C ILE A 58 2.53 7.19 -26.64
N VAL A 59 3.43 8.14 -26.34
CA VAL A 59 3.13 9.58 -26.29
C VAL A 59 2.57 10.06 -27.63
N ASN A 60 3.22 9.70 -28.74
CA ASN A 60 2.75 10.08 -30.09
C ASN A 60 1.38 9.48 -30.41
N VAL A 61 1.14 8.22 -30.05
CA VAL A 61 -0.19 7.60 -30.22
C VAL A 61 -1.24 8.31 -29.37
N TYR A 62 -0.94 8.62 -28.11
CA TYR A 62 -1.85 9.33 -27.22
C TYR A 62 -2.26 10.69 -27.80
N ARG A 63 -1.28 11.49 -28.23
CA ARG A 63 -1.49 12.77 -28.90
C ARG A 63 -2.35 12.61 -30.15
N SER A 64 -1.98 11.70 -31.06
CA SER A 64 -2.74 11.49 -32.30
C SER A 64 -4.21 11.14 -32.06
N LEU A 65 -4.53 10.43 -30.97
CA LEU A 65 -5.90 10.06 -30.63
C LEU A 65 -6.68 11.20 -29.96
N TYR A 66 -5.98 12.14 -29.33
CA TYR A 66 -6.57 13.31 -28.69
C TYR A 66 -6.69 14.52 -29.64
N ASP A 67 -5.68 14.76 -30.47
CA ASP A 67 -5.64 15.80 -31.49
C ASP A 67 -6.62 15.49 -32.65
N SER A 68 -7.00 14.23 -32.83
CA SER A 68 -8.05 13.84 -33.79
C SER A 68 -9.41 13.70 -33.09
N ASN A 69 -10.51 13.73 -33.87
CA ASN A 69 -11.86 13.39 -33.39
C ASN A 69 -12.01 11.95 -32.84
N ARG A 70 -10.92 11.19 -32.70
CA ARG A 70 -10.85 9.83 -32.14
C ARG A 70 -10.63 9.81 -30.62
N HIS A 71 -10.84 10.94 -29.93
CA HIS A 71 -10.73 11.06 -28.47
C HIS A 71 -11.54 10.00 -27.70
N LYS A 72 -12.67 9.52 -28.26
CA LYS A 72 -13.44 8.38 -27.71
C LYS A 72 -12.60 7.10 -27.55
N LYS A 73 -11.68 6.83 -28.49
CA LYS A 73 -10.79 5.66 -28.45
C LYS A 73 -9.73 5.80 -27.35
N ALA A 74 -9.17 7.00 -27.18
CA ALA A 74 -8.26 7.27 -26.06
C ALA A 74 -8.96 7.11 -24.72
N LYS A 75 -10.16 7.68 -24.55
CA LYS A 75 -10.99 7.51 -23.35
C LYS A 75 -11.32 6.05 -23.05
N LYS A 76 -11.59 5.21 -24.06
CA LYS A 76 -11.82 3.77 -23.87
C LYS A 76 -10.58 3.08 -23.29
N LEU A 77 -9.38 3.44 -23.77
CA LEU A 77 -8.13 2.89 -23.26
C LEU A 77 -7.79 3.42 -21.86
N VAL A 78 -8.02 4.71 -21.59
CA VAL A 78 -7.92 5.27 -20.23
C VAL A 78 -8.81 4.50 -19.26
N LYS A 79 -10.09 4.29 -19.61
CA LYS A 79 -11.03 3.50 -18.79
C LYS A 79 -10.56 2.06 -18.58
N LEU A 80 -10.03 1.41 -19.62
CA LEU A 80 -9.51 0.06 -19.51
C LEU A 80 -8.33 -0.02 -18.53
N GLY A 81 -7.38 0.92 -18.60
CA GLY A 81 -6.25 0.95 -17.69
C GLY A 81 -6.62 1.37 -16.26
N ALA A 82 -7.57 2.30 -16.12
CA ALA A 82 -8.14 2.69 -14.83
C ALA A 82 -8.86 1.51 -14.15
N ALA A 83 -9.61 0.70 -14.91
CA ALA A 83 -10.32 -0.46 -14.40
C ALA A 83 -9.42 -1.68 -14.15
N SER A 84 -8.14 -1.61 -14.51
CA SER A 84 -7.18 -2.72 -14.38
C SER A 84 -6.03 -2.27 -13.47
N PRO A 85 -6.17 -2.40 -12.13
CA PRO A 85 -5.13 -1.98 -11.20
C PRO A 85 -3.84 -2.80 -11.40
N ASP A 86 -2.68 -2.17 -11.16
CA ASP A 86 -1.38 -2.83 -11.30
C ASP A 86 -1.31 -4.09 -10.42
N PRO A 87 -1.22 -5.29 -11.02
CA PRO A 87 -1.29 -6.52 -10.26
C PRO A 87 -0.09 -6.70 -9.32
N ARG A 88 0.99 -5.92 -9.46
CA ARG A 88 2.17 -5.93 -8.58
C ARG A 88 1.98 -5.14 -7.30
N LEU A 89 0.99 -4.24 -7.26
CA LEU A 89 0.66 -3.42 -6.09
C LEU A 89 -0.56 -3.98 -5.33
N ASN A 90 -1.28 -4.93 -5.93
CA ASN A 90 -2.46 -5.53 -5.32
C ASN A 90 -2.10 -6.66 -4.34
N ALA A 91 -2.52 -6.49 -3.09
CA ALA A 91 -2.27 -7.46 -2.03
C ALA A 91 -2.80 -8.86 -2.29
N ARG A 92 -3.98 -8.93 -2.90
CA ARG A 92 -4.67 -10.19 -3.17
C ARG A 92 -3.87 -11.07 -4.12
N ASN A 93 -3.02 -10.48 -4.96
CA ASN A 93 -2.16 -11.22 -5.87
C ASN A 93 -0.98 -11.90 -5.18
N PHE A 94 -0.69 -11.52 -3.92
CA PHE A 94 0.29 -12.17 -3.04
C PHE A 94 -0.36 -12.97 -1.93
N GLN A 95 -1.60 -13.41 -2.16
CA GLN A 95 -2.33 -14.34 -1.31
C GLN A 95 -2.76 -15.54 -2.15
N LEU A 96 -2.81 -16.72 -1.52
CA LEU A 96 -3.42 -17.89 -2.15
C LEU A 96 -4.93 -17.79 -2.02
N SER A 97 -5.65 -18.03 -3.12
CA SER A 97 -7.09 -18.31 -3.04
C SER A 97 -7.34 -19.58 -2.22
N GLU A 98 -8.53 -19.75 -1.66
CA GLU A 98 -8.89 -20.91 -0.84
C GLU A 98 -8.54 -22.26 -1.51
N THR A 99 -8.82 -22.41 -2.80
CA THR A 99 -8.49 -23.63 -3.58
C THR A 99 -6.99 -23.91 -3.62
N LEU A 100 -6.19 -22.90 -3.96
CA LEU A 100 -4.73 -23.01 -4.00
C LEU A 100 -4.13 -23.20 -2.60
N GLU A 101 -4.74 -22.64 -1.56
CA GLU A 101 -4.28 -22.83 -0.19
C GLU A 101 -4.52 -24.28 0.28
N LYS A 102 -5.69 -24.87 -0.04
CA LYS A 102 -5.97 -26.28 0.22
C LYS A 102 -4.95 -27.19 -0.47
N TYR A 103 -4.66 -26.94 -1.74
CA TYR A 103 -3.65 -27.70 -2.49
C TYR A 103 -2.23 -27.49 -1.92
N SER A 104 -1.85 -26.26 -1.57
CA SER A 104 -0.55 -25.99 -0.94
C SER A 104 -0.37 -26.78 0.37
N LYS A 105 -1.44 -27.00 1.14
CA LYS A 105 -1.40 -27.80 2.37
C LYS A 105 -1.20 -29.30 2.10
N SER A 106 -1.63 -29.83 0.94
CA SER A 106 -1.36 -31.22 0.56
C SER A 106 0.06 -31.46 0.06
N LEU A 107 0.79 -30.40 -0.33
CA LEU A 107 2.19 -30.50 -0.74
C LEU A 107 3.15 -30.73 0.45
N PRO A 108 4.32 -31.36 0.21
CA PRO A 108 5.42 -31.42 1.17
C PRO A 108 5.80 -30.03 1.68
N LYS A 109 6.19 -29.91 2.96
CA LYS A 109 6.51 -28.62 3.59
C LYS A 109 7.49 -27.76 2.80
N GLN A 110 8.51 -28.40 2.19
CA GLN A 110 9.53 -27.73 1.39
C GLN A 110 9.00 -27.08 0.11
N ASP A 111 7.89 -27.59 -0.44
CA ASP A 111 7.33 -27.12 -1.70
C ASP A 111 6.27 -26.04 -1.51
N ARG A 112 5.76 -25.85 -0.29
CA ARG A 112 4.67 -24.89 -0.02
C ARG A 112 5.04 -23.46 -0.35
N SER A 113 6.25 -23.03 0.06
CA SER A 113 6.75 -21.69 -0.26
C SER A 113 7.04 -21.50 -1.74
N ARG A 114 7.50 -22.56 -2.41
CA ARG A 114 7.76 -22.57 -3.85
C ARG A 114 6.44 -22.47 -4.63
N PHE A 115 5.43 -23.23 -4.24
CA PHE A 115 4.08 -23.17 -4.79
C PHE A 115 3.42 -21.80 -4.58
N ALA A 116 3.58 -21.19 -3.39
CA ALA A 116 3.09 -19.84 -3.14
C ALA A 116 3.73 -18.82 -4.08
N ALA A 117 5.06 -18.88 -4.26
CA ALA A 117 5.76 -18.03 -5.21
C ALA A 117 5.29 -18.26 -6.66
N PHE A 118 5.10 -19.51 -7.07
CA PHE A 118 4.51 -19.84 -8.38
C PHE A 118 3.14 -19.16 -8.57
N ALA A 119 2.25 -19.30 -7.60
CA ALA A 119 0.91 -18.71 -7.64
C ALA A 119 0.95 -17.17 -7.69
N TYR A 120 1.86 -16.54 -6.95
CA TYR A 120 2.05 -15.09 -6.99
C TYR A 120 2.52 -14.63 -8.36
N GLY A 121 3.48 -15.35 -8.96
CA GLY A 121 3.93 -15.10 -10.32
C GLY A 121 2.79 -15.20 -11.32
N GLY A 122 1.97 -16.25 -11.22
CA GLY A 122 0.78 -16.42 -12.05
C GLY A 122 -0.23 -15.26 -11.91
N ASN A 123 -0.49 -14.80 -10.68
CA ASN A 123 -1.36 -13.63 -10.44
C ASN A 123 -0.82 -12.36 -11.09
N VAL A 124 0.46 -12.06 -10.86
CA VAL A 124 1.12 -10.84 -11.37
C VAL A 124 1.18 -10.83 -12.90
N MET A 125 1.38 -12.00 -13.50
CA MET A 125 1.46 -12.17 -14.94
C MET A 125 0.08 -12.40 -15.61
N LEU A 126 -1.00 -12.35 -14.82
CA LEU A 126 -2.38 -12.57 -15.28
C LEU A 126 -2.57 -13.92 -15.99
N LEU A 127 -1.99 -14.97 -15.43
CA LEU A 127 -2.17 -16.33 -15.90
C LEU A 127 -3.61 -16.78 -15.61
N ASP A 128 -4.38 -16.97 -16.69
CA ASP A 128 -5.80 -17.39 -16.69
C ASP A 128 -5.97 -18.93 -16.64
N GLU A 129 -4.88 -19.70 -16.55
CA GLU A 129 -4.86 -21.16 -16.72
C GLU A 129 -4.97 -21.98 -15.41
N GLU A 130 -5.22 -23.30 -15.54
CA GLU A 130 -5.29 -24.29 -14.45
C GLU A 130 -3.95 -24.45 -13.71
N ARG A 131 -3.75 -23.62 -12.69
CA ARG A 131 -2.47 -23.51 -11.96
C ARG A 131 -1.98 -24.80 -11.33
N ILE A 132 -2.89 -25.63 -10.81
CA ILE A 132 -2.53 -26.92 -10.21
C ILE A 132 -2.00 -27.85 -11.30
N TRP A 133 -2.68 -27.92 -12.44
CA TRP A 133 -2.23 -28.73 -13.56
C TRP A 133 -0.85 -28.29 -14.06
N LEU A 134 -0.63 -26.98 -14.23
CA LEU A 134 0.68 -26.44 -14.63
C LEU A 134 1.79 -26.75 -13.63
N TRP A 135 1.48 -26.67 -12.33
CA TRP A 135 2.42 -27.03 -11.27
C TRP A 135 2.86 -28.50 -11.37
N GLU A 136 1.91 -29.39 -11.67
CA GLU A 136 2.18 -30.83 -11.73
C GLU A 136 2.83 -31.28 -13.06
N ASN A 137 2.58 -30.56 -14.15
CA ASN A 137 2.89 -31.05 -15.50
C ASN A 137 3.95 -30.22 -16.26
N SER A 138 4.42 -29.09 -15.70
CA SER A 138 5.35 -28.22 -16.44
C SER A 138 6.38 -27.50 -15.57
N GLU A 139 7.46 -28.21 -15.22
CA GLU A 139 8.55 -27.69 -14.40
C GLU A 139 9.18 -26.40 -14.96
N GLN A 140 9.34 -26.31 -16.28
CA GLN A 140 9.89 -25.12 -16.94
C GLN A 140 9.00 -23.88 -16.75
N VAL A 141 7.68 -24.07 -16.80
CA VAL A 141 6.70 -23.02 -16.56
C VAL A 141 6.67 -22.65 -15.08
N VAL A 142 6.76 -23.65 -14.20
CA VAL A 142 6.83 -23.46 -12.75
C VAL A 142 7.99 -22.56 -12.37
N GLU A 143 9.20 -22.89 -12.78
CA GLU A 143 10.38 -22.10 -12.41
C GLU A 143 10.30 -20.66 -12.90
N ALA A 144 9.69 -20.44 -14.07
CA ALA A 144 9.52 -19.10 -14.59
C ALA A 144 8.59 -18.21 -13.74
N TYR A 145 7.45 -18.78 -13.33
CA TYR A 145 6.51 -18.07 -12.46
C TYR A 145 6.99 -17.99 -11.01
N VAL A 146 7.73 -18.99 -10.51
CA VAL A 146 8.39 -18.92 -9.20
C VAL A 146 9.37 -17.75 -9.15
N GLY A 147 10.22 -17.59 -10.18
CA GLY A 147 11.17 -16.48 -10.28
C GLY A 147 10.46 -15.13 -10.26
N SER A 148 9.42 -14.98 -11.10
CA SER A 148 8.59 -13.76 -11.16
C SER A 148 7.90 -13.47 -9.84
N GLY A 149 7.29 -14.47 -9.22
CA GLY A 149 6.57 -14.34 -7.96
C GLY A 149 7.50 -13.97 -6.81
N LYS A 150 8.69 -14.59 -6.70
CA LYS A 150 9.71 -14.21 -5.72
C LYS A 150 10.17 -12.77 -5.92
N HIS A 151 10.47 -12.39 -7.16
CA HIS A 151 10.91 -11.03 -7.48
C HIS A 151 9.85 -9.99 -7.09
N TRP A 152 8.62 -10.14 -7.61
CA TRP A 152 7.57 -9.16 -7.39
C TRP A 152 7.01 -9.18 -5.98
N TYR A 153 6.95 -10.34 -5.32
CA TYR A 153 6.62 -10.40 -3.89
C TYR A 153 7.69 -9.68 -3.07
N GLY A 154 8.97 -9.88 -3.37
CA GLY A 154 10.06 -9.14 -2.73
C GLY A 154 9.98 -7.63 -2.97
N GLN A 155 9.66 -7.18 -4.19
CA GLN A 155 9.46 -5.75 -4.48
C GLN A 155 8.21 -5.20 -3.79
N TYR A 156 7.13 -5.96 -3.79
CA TYR A 156 5.91 -5.62 -3.06
C TYR A 156 6.16 -5.53 -1.55
N GLN A 157 6.97 -6.42 -0.97
CA GLN A 157 7.39 -6.35 0.42
C GLN A 157 8.27 -5.13 0.72
N LYS A 158 9.06 -4.65 -0.26
CA LYS A 158 9.89 -3.43 -0.15
C LYS A 158 9.10 -2.14 -0.32
N THR A 159 8.05 -2.17 -1.15
CA THR A 159 7.22 -1.00 -1.49
C THR A 159 6.00 -0.88 -0.60
N ARG A 160 5.55 -1.98 0.00
CA ARG A 160 4.74 -1.91 1.21
C ARG A 160 5.62 -1.36 2.32
N PRO A 161 5.15 -0.37 3.06
CA PRO A 161 5.71 -0.16 4.38
C PRO A 161 5.50 -1.46 5.14
N PRO A 162 6.53 -1.93 5.84
CA PRO A 162 6.57 -3.30 6.31
C PRO A 162 5.31 -3.56 7.15
N VAL A 163 4.66 -4.69 6.93
CA VAL A 163 3.55 -5.15 7.77
C VAL A 163 3.98 -6.48 8.35
N SER A 164 3.93 -6.62 9.68
CA SER A 164 4.38 -7.82 10.39
C SER A 164 3.63 -9.07 9.87
N PRO A 165 4.30 -10.24 9.77
CA PRO A 165 3.71 -11.49 9.29
C PRO A 165 2.49 -11.96 10.12
N PRO A 166 1.66 -12.86 9.57
CA PRO A 166 0.36 -13.24 10.14
C PRO A 166 0.39 -13.80 11.56
N LEU A 167 -0.80 -13.76 12.20
CA LEU A 167 -1.14 -14.10 13.60
C LEU A 167 -0.55 -15.40 14.17
N ASN A 168 -0.07 -16.31 13.33
CA ASN A 168 0.49 -17.60 13.75
C ASN A 168 2.02 -17.59 13.88
N SER A 169 2.69 -16.47 13.56
CA SER A 169 4.10 -16.31 13.84
C SER A 169 4.30 -15.88 15.30
N VAL A 170 5.28 -16.47 15.98
CA VAL A 170 5.74 -16.02 17.32
C VAL A 170 6.09 -14.52 17.31
N HIS A 171 6.44 -13.99 16.14
CA HIS A 171 6.75 -12.58 15.92
C HIS A 171 5.50 -11.68 15.94
N ALA A 172 4.32 -12.18 15.53
CA ALA A 172 3.07 -11.41 15.54
C ALA A 172 2.51 -11.19 16.96
N ALA A 173 2.71 -12.15 17.87
CA ALA A 173 2.40 -11.98 19.29
C ALA A 173 3.26 -10.85 19.89
N ASN A 174 4.54 -10.81 19.50
CA ASN A 174 5.54 -9.87 20.00
C ASN A 174 5.58 -8.51 19.28
N ALA A 175 4.85 -8.33 18.17
CA ALA A 175 4.92 -7.11 17.34
C ALA A 175 4.49 -5.82 18.08
N HIS A 176 3.74 -5.95 19.17
CA HIS A 176 3.35 -4.84 20.04
C HIS A 176 4.07 -4.85 21.39
N LEU A 177 5.10 -5.69 21.53
CA LEU A 177 6.10 -5.55 22.58
C LEU A 177 7.20 -4.63 22.07
N ARG A 178 7.76 -3.82 22.98
CA ARG A 178 8.83 -2.89 22.67
C ARG A 178 10.12 -3.65 22.37
N ASP A 179 10.57 -3.56 21.13
CA ASP A 179 11.92 -3.91 20.75
C ASP A 179 12.78 -2.63 20.71
N LYS A 180 13.81 -2.55 21.56
CA LYS A 180 14.70 -1.37 21.61
C LYS A 180 15.60 -1.25 20.39
N ILE A 181 15.77 -2.32 19.62
CA ILE A 181 16.62 -2.35 18.42
C ILE A 181 15.86 -1.77 17.22
N ILE A 182 14.56 -2.06 17.12
CA ILE A 182 13.73 -1.62 16.01
C ILE A 182 13.24 -0.21 16.32
N LYS A 183 13.67 0.80 15.54
CA LYS A 183 13.26 2.20 15.72
C LYS A 183 11.89 2.54 15.13
N TYR A 184 11.48 1.88 14.05
CA TYR A 184 10.21 2.13 13.37
C TYR A 184 9.52 0.79 13.05
N PRO A 185 8.81 0.19 14.02
CA PRO A 185 8.20 -1.10 13.84
C PRO A 185 7.10 -1.02 12.78
N PRO A 186 6.96 -2.03 11.92
CA PRO A 186 5.86 -2.14 10.98
C PRO A 186 4.48 -2.19 11.66
N ALA A 187 3.43 -1.80 10.94
CA ALA A 187 2.05 -2.15 11.34
C ALA A 187 1.87 -3.68 11.34
N THR A 188 0.91 -4.22 12.08
CA THR A 188 0.53 -5.64 11.97
C THR A 188 -0.54 -5.84 10.89
N LEU A 189 -0.72 -7.08 10.40
CA LEU A 189 -1.72 -7.36 9.35
C LEU A 189 -3.14 -6.92 9.75
N GLY A 190 -3.48 -7.00 11.02
CA GLY A 190 -4.81 -6.60 11.46
C GLY A 190 -4.99 -5.09 11.56
N ASP A 191 -3.91 -4.29 11.59
CA ASP A 191 -4.04 -2.84 11.81
C ASP A 191 -4.70 -2.15 10.60
N PRO A 192 -4.33 -2.42 9.35
CA PRO A 192 -5.10 -1.98 8.19
C PRO A 192 -6.57 -2.42 8.21
N ASP A 193 -6.85 -3.66 8.63
CA ASP A 193 -8.23 -4.16 8.71
C ASP A 193 -9.06 -3.38 9.74
N GLU A 194 -8.47 -3.09 10.90
CA GLU A 194 -9.09 -2.30 11.96
C GLU A 194 -9.29 -0.84 11.54
N VAL A 195 -8.32 -0.24 10.83
CA VAL A 195 -8.45 1.09 10.25
C VAL A 195 -9.56 1.13 9.20
N GLN A 196 -9.61 0.15 8.31
CA GLN A 196 -10.67 0.03 7.30
C GLN A 196 -12.04 -0.15 7.96
N ARG A 197 -12.14 -0.93 9.04
CA ARG A 197 -13.39 -1.15 9.78
C ARG A 197 -13.93 0.14 10.40
N VAL A 198 -13.06 0.94 11.03
CA VAL A 198 -13.48 2.15 11.75
C VAL A 198 -13.74 3.31 10.79
N LEU A 199 -12.83 3.54 9.84
CA LEU A 199 -12.89 4.72 8.97
C LEU A 199 -13.55 4.46 7.62
N GLY A 200 -13.59 3.21 7.16
CA GLY A 200 -14.18 2.87 5.86
C GLY A 200 -15.65 3.29 5.73
N ALA A 201 -16.39 3.31 6.83
CA ALA A 201 -17.79 3.76 6.85
C ALA A 201 -17.94 5.29 6.91
N GLN A 202 -16.90 6.04 7.30
CA GLN A 202 -16.98 7.48 7.50
C GLN A 202 -16.74 8.29 6.21
N TYR A 203 -16.09 7.71 5.21
CA TYR A 203 -15.75 8.42 3.97
C TYR A 203 -16.63 7.95 2.81
N SER A 204 -17.25 8.90 2.12
CA SER A 204 -18.29 8.70 1.08
C SER A 204 -17.76 8.23 -0.30
N GLY A 205 -16.56 7.65 -0.33
CA GLY A 205 -16.04 6.86 -1.44
C GLY A 205 -15.35 5.65 -0.84
N ASN A 206 -15.38 4.49 -1.50
CA ASN A 206 -14.74 3.25 -1.03
C ASN A 206 -13.21 3.41 -0.98
N LEU A 207 -12.70 4.29 -0.12
CA LEU A 207 -11.28 4.50 0.09
C LEU A 207 -10.72 3.22 0.70
N ARG A 208 -9.65 2.74 0.07
CA ARG A 208 -8.84 1.66 0.60
C ARG A 208 -7.81 2.25 1.52
N TRP A 209 -7.88 1.93 2.80
CA TRP A 209 -6.89 2.36 3.78
C TRP A 209 -5.66 1.47 3.74
N MET A 210 -4.48 2.08 3.67
CA MET A 210 -3.21 1.39 3.65
C MET A 210 -2.27 1.97 4.69
N PHE A 211 -1.51 1.10 5.35
CA PHE A 211 -0.35 1.54 6.12
C PHE A 211 0.63 2.25 5.19
N HIS A 212 1.21 3.38 5.64
CA HIS A 212 2.21 4.14 4.91
C HIS A 212 3.59 4.13 5.60
N SER A 213 3.65 4.38 6.91
CA SER A 213 4.92 4.38 7.65
C SER A 213 4.67 4.48 9.15
N THR A 214 5.68 4.11 9.94
CA THR A 214 5.71 4.42 11.37
C THR A 214 6.47 5.71 11.56
N ILE A 215 5.82 6.69 12.18
CA ILE A 215 6.40 8.02 12.41
C ILE A 215 7.10 8.06 13.75
N PHE A 216 6.51 7.42 14.75
CA PHE A 216 7.02 7.47 16.11
C PHE A 216 6.69 6.18 16.87
N GLN A 217 7.50 5.90 17.87
CA GLN A 217 7.14 4.97 18.92
C GLN A 217 7.86 5.31 20.22
N ASN A 218 7.27 4.93 21.34
CA ASN A 218 7.93 4.94 22.63
C ASN A 218 7.47 3.74 23.48
N GLY A 219 8.16 3.56 24.60
CA GLY A 219 7.74 2.55 25.56
C GLY A 219 6.47 2.95 26.26
N HIS A 220 5.73 1.94 26.64
CA HIS A 220 4.55 2.03 27.46
C HIS A 220 4.66 1.05 28.63
N VAL A 221 3.60 0.91 29.42
CA VAL A 221 3.52 0.04 30.60
C VAL A 221 4.10 -1.35 30.33
N GLU A 222 4.88 -1.87 31.29
CA GLU A 222 5.63 -3.12 31.19
C GLU A 222 6.61 -3.12 30.00
N ASN A 223 6.42 -4.05 29.06
CA ASN A 223 7.18 -4.19 27.83
C ASN A 223 6.32 -3.82 26.60
N TYR A 224 5.17 -3.16 26.77
CA TYR A 224 4.36 -2.71 25.64
C TYR A 224 4.92 -1.41 25.06
N GLN A 225 4.41 -1.05 23.89
CA GLN A 225 4.78 0.18 23.19
C GLN A 225 3.55 0.96 22.77
N ARG A 226 3.72 2.27 22.63
CA ARG A 226 2.84 3.10 21.82
C ARG A 226 3.53 3.34 20.50
N ILE A 227 2.79 3.15 19.42
CA ILE A 227 3.28 3.31 18.06
C ILE A 227 2.37 4.31 17.37
N VAL A 228 2.95 5.20 16.57
CA VAL A 228 2.21 6.18 15.77
C VAL A 228 2.46 5.85 14.31
N HIS A 229 1.43 5.35 13.65
CA HIS A 229 1.44 5.00 12.24
C HIS A 229 0.78 6.08 11.41
N LEU A 230 1.33 6.33 10.22
CA LEU A 230 0.67 7.04 9.13
C LEU A 230 -0.10 6.02 8.29
N PHE A 231 -1.39 6.28 8.09
CA PHE A 231 -2.22 5.58 7.13
C PHE A 231 -2.67 6.53 6.02
N VAL A 232 -2.79 5.98 4.81
CA VAL A 232 -3.26 6.70 3.62
C VAL A 232 -4.52 6.04 3.09
N GLY A 233 -5.56 6.85 2.86
CA GLY A 233 -6.76 6.44 2.15
C GLY A 233 -6.55 6.71 0.67
N VAL A 234 -6.56 5.65 -0.14
CA VAL A 234 -6.38 5.76 -1.58
C VAL A 234 -7.67 5.45 -2.34
N ASP A 235 -7.84 6.08 -3.50
CA ASP A 235 -8.94 5.76 -4.42
C ASP A 235 -8.66 4.49 -5.25
N GLU A 236 -9.57 4.16 -6.17
CA GLU A 236 -9.46 3.01 -7.07
C GLU A 236 -8.22 3.06 -7.99
N LEU A 237 -7.60 4.23 -8.14
CA LEU A 237 -6.42 4.47 -8.96
C LEU A 237 -5.13 4.59 -8.13
N ASP A 238 -5.19 4.25 -6.83
CA ASP A 238 -4.09 4.39 -5.87
C ASP A 238 -3.61 5.84 -5.63
N HIS A 239 -4.44 6.85 -5.93
CA HIS A 239 -4.13 8.22 -5.53
C HIS A 239 -4.47 8.45 -4.07
N ILE A 240 -3.56 9.12 -3.34
CA ILE A 240 -3.77 9.46 -1.93
C ILE A 240 -4.83 10.55 -1.83
N GLN A 241 -5.99 10.20 -1.30
CA GLN A 241 -7.10 11.12 -1.04
C GLN A 241 -7.07 11.66 0.38
N LYS A 242 -6.62 10.85 1.35
CA LYS A 242 -6.57 11.24 2.77
C LYS A 242 -5.34 10.68 3.46
N ARG A 243 -4.83 11.42 4.44
CA ARG A 243 -3.75 11.00 5.36
C ARG A 243 -4.27 11.11 6.79
N ILE A 244 -4.00 10.11 7.61
CA ILE A 244 -4.40 10.08 9.01
C ILE A 244 -3.28 9.50 9.85
N ILE A 245 -3.26 9.88 11.12
CA ILE A 245 -2.42 9.27 12.12
C ILE A 245 -3.24 8.29 12.95
N VAL A 246 -2.65 7.13 13.20
CA VAL A 246 -3.23 6.10 14.05
C VAL A 246 -2.23 5.79 15.15
N LYS A 247 -2.54 6.24 16.36
CA LYS A 247 -1.80 5.88 17.56
C LYS A 247 -2.32 4.52 18.04
N VAL A 248 -1.43 3.55 18.15
CA VAL A 248 -1.70 2.19 18.65
C VAL A 248 -1.01 2.03 20.00
N GLN A 249 -1.77 1.66 21.03
CA GLN A 249 -1.25 1.42 22.38
C GLN A 249 -1.60 0.00 22.83
N GLY A 250 -0.61 -0.73 23.36
CA GLY A 250 -0.81 -2.05 23.94
C GLY A 250 -1.05 -2.02 25.45
N GLU A 251 -2.01 -2.81 25.93
CA GLU A 251 -2.37 -2.94 27.34
C GLU A 251 -2.67 -4.39 27.72
N ARG A 252 -2.56 -4.71 29.01
CA ARG A 252 -2.77 -6.08 29.50
C ARG A 252 -4.24 -6.46 29.56
N THR A 253 -5.11 -5.52 29.93
CA THR A 253 -6.54 -5.73 30.12
C THR A 253 -7.34 -4.62 29.47
N GLU A 254 -8.59 -4.91 29.11
CA GLU A 254 -9.50 -3.93 28.49
C GLU A 254 -9.75 -2.76 29.44
N LYS A 255 -9.91 -3.06 30.74
CA LYS A 255 -10.04 -2.04 31.77
C LYS A 255 -8.84 -1.08 31.81
N SER A 256 -7.61 -1.61 31.83
CA SER A 256 -6.38 -0.79 31.82
C SER A 256 -6.30 0.10 30.57
N LEU A 257 -6.73 -0.43 29.43
CA LEU A 257 -6.80 0.32 28.18
C LEU A 257 -7.77 1.48 28.24
N LEU A 258 -9.00 1.22 28.69
CA LEU A 258 -10.02 2.26 28.83
C LEU A 258 -9.58 3.31 29.86
N ASP A 259 -9.10 2.90 31.03
CA ASP A 259 -8.64 3.82 32.08
C ASP A 259 -7.51 4.74 31.58
N THR A 260 -6.63 4.23 30.71
CA THR A 260 -5.48 5.00 30.18
C THR A 260 -5.85 5.86 28.96
N MET A 261 -6.75 5.39 28.10
CA MET A 261 -7.12 6.09 26.86
C MET A 261 -8.25 7.09 27.01
N GLN A 262 -9.23 6.81 27.89
CA GLN A 262 -10.43 7.61 28.01
C GLN A 262 -10.15 9.10 28.30
N PRO A 263 -9.21 9.46 29.21
CA PRO A 263 -8.90 10.88 29.44
C PRO A 263 -8.39 11.61 28.20
N GLU A 264 -7.56 10.94 27.38
CA GLU A 264 -7.04 11.50 26.13
C GLU A 264 -8.16 11.64 25.09
N ILE A 265 -9.02 10.62 24.96
CA ILE A 265 -10.17 10.62 24.04
C ILE A 265 -11.15 11.74 24.40
N ASP A 266 -11.55 11.84 25.66
CA ASP A 266 -12.51 12.85 26.13
C ASP A 266 -12.01 14.27 25.85
N LEU A 267 -10.71 14.51 26.09
CA LEU A 267 -10.10 15.81 25.81
C LEU A 267 -10.09 16.10 24.32
N HIS A 268 -9.62 15.16 23.49
CA HIS A 268 -9.57 15.32 22.05
C HIS A 268 -10.96 15.53 21.43
N GLN A 269 -11.97 14.78 21.87
CA GLN A 269 -13.33 14.92 21.38
C GLN A 269 -13.93 16.28 21.75
N ARG A 270 -13.70 16.77 22.97
CA ARG A 270 -14.12 18.11 23.41
C ARG A 270 -13.44 19.21 22.61
N LEU A 271 -12.15 19.08 22.30
CA LEU A 271 -11.40 20.08 21.55
C LEU A 271 -11.80 20.09 20.07
N THR A 272 -11.97 18.92 19.45
CA THR A 272 -12.39 18.77 18.04
C THR A 272 -13.78 19.38 17.82
N THR A 273 -14.70 19.17 18.76
CA THR A 273 -16.08 19.72 18.68
C THR A 273 -16.10 21.25 18.65
N LYS A 274 -15.05 21.93 19.14
CA LYS A 274 -14.94 23.38 19.05
C LYS A 274 -14.59 23.89 17.65
N GLY A 275 -14.14 23.03 16.74
CA GLY A 275 -13.77 23.40 15.37
C GLY A 275 -12.57 24.35 15.29
N CYS A 276 -11.63 24.27 16.23
CA CYS A 276 -10.46 25.13 16.23
C CYS A 276 -9.43 24.61 15.21
N ARG A 277 -9.18 25.36 14.14
CA ARG A 277 -8.20 25.03 13.09
C ARG A 277 -6.75 24.81 13.56
N HIS A 278 -6.43 25.18 14.80
CA HIS A 278 -5.09 25.07 15.38
C HIS A 278 -4.94 23.86 16.30
N ILE A 279 -5.98 23.03 16.42
CA ILE A 279 -5.96 21.80 17.19
C ILE A 279 -6.20 20.66 16.21
N VAL A 280 -5.36 19.62 16.28
CA VAL A 280 -5.50 18.43 15.43
C VAL A 280 -6.84 17.75 15.69
N ASP A 281 -7.55 17.45 14.60
CA ASP A 281 -8.86 16.80 14.69
C ASP A 281 -8.73 15.35 15.18
N PHE A 282 -9.65 14.95 16.05
CA PHE A 282 -9.89 13.57 16.42
C PHE A 282 -11.05 13.00 15.62
N TYR A 283 -10.83 11.86 14.96
CA TYR A 283 -11.83 11.21 14.11
C TYR A 283 -12.58 10.11 14.83
N ALA A 284 -11.86 9.29 15.60
CA ALA A 284 -12.43 8.13 16.28
C ALA A 284 -11.45 7.55 17.30
N ALA A 285 -11.95 6.62 18.12
CA ALA A 285 -11.14 5.67 18.87
C ALA A 285 -11.77 4.27 18.78
N SER A 286 -10.95 3.23 18.86
CA SER A 286 -11.40 1.84 18.93
C SER A 286 -10.43 0.98 19.72
N TYR A 287 -10.81 -0.27 19.94
CA TYR A 287 -9.90 -1.26 20.50
C TYR A 287 -10.12 -2.63 19.87
N ARG A 288 -9.04 -3.42 19.83
CA ARG A 288 -9.01 -4.76 19.27
C ARG A 288 -8.56 -5.76 20.34
N ILE A 289 -9.49 -6.61 20.75
CA ILE A 289 -9.21 -7.74 21.64
C ILE A 289 -8.43 -8.81 20.86
N ARG A 290 -7.36 -9.33 21.46
CA ARG A 290 -6.52 -10.38 20.89
C ARG A 290 -6.57 -11.61 21.78
N ARG A 291 -6.36 -12.79 21.17
CA ARG A 291 -6.30 -14.08 21.91
C ARG A 291 -5.18 -14.10 22.96
N ILE A 292 -4.09 -13.38 22.69
CA ILE A 292 -2.95 -13.21 23.58
C ILE A 292 -2.72 -11.70 23.72
N PRO A 293 -2.50 -11.17 24.94
CA PRO A 293 -2.13 -9.78 25.15
C PRO A 293 -0.93 -9.33 24.29
N PRO A 294 -0.77 -8.02 24.05
CA PRO A 294 -1.63 -6.93 24.53
C PRO A 294 -2.97 -6.83 23.79
N ILE A 295 -3.99 -6.31 24.48
CA ILE A 295 -5.17 -5.68 23.88
C ILE A 295 -4.70 -4.33 23.32
N LEU A 296 -5.18 -4.00 22.13
CA LEU A 296 -4.69 -2.84 21.39
C LEU A 296 -5.75 -1.77 21.32
N GLY A 297 -5.43 -0.55 21.73
CA GLY A 297 -6.26 0.61 21.51
C GLY A 297 -5.74 1.47 20.37
N TYR A 298 -6.67 2.05 19.63
CA TYR A 298 -6.43 2.85 18.44
C TYR A 298 -7.05 4.23 18.64
N VAL A 299 -6.27 5.28 18.41
CA VAL A 299 -6.73 6.67 18.37
C VAL A 299 -6.45 7.23 16.97
N TYR A 300 -7.50 7.67 16.30
CA TYR A 300 -7.46 8.12 14.91
C TYR A 300 -7.51 9.64 14.86
N MET A 301 -6.46 10.27 14.34
CA MET A 301 -6.27 11.71 14.38
C MET A 301 -5.85 12.26 13.02
N GLU A 302 -6.00 13.57 12.85
CA GLU A 302 -5.45 14.31 11.74
C GLU A 302 -3.94 14.14 11.61
N TYR A 303 -3.46 14.11 10.37
CA TYR A 303 -2.04 14.11 10.08
C TYR A 303 -1.47 15.51 10.04
N ALA A 304 -0.54 15.82 10.95
CA ALA A 304 0.30 17.01 10.91
C ALA A 304 1.55 16.76 10.05
N PRO A 305 1.66 17.32 8.83
CA PRO A 305 2.70 16.94 7.86
C PRO A 305 4.12 17.30 8.25
N PHE A 306 4.29 18.33 9.09
CA PHE A 306 5.61 18.80 9.52
C PHE A 306 6.06 18.20 10.86
N GLY A 307 5.20 17.39 11.50
CA GLY A 307 5.50 16.74 12.77
C GLY A 307 5.49 17.71 13.95
N ASP A 308 6.37 17.44 14.91
CA ASP A 308 6.49 18.19 16.15
C ASP A 308 7.13 19.57 15.94
N LEU A 309 6.59 20.59 16.60
CA LEU A 309 7.06 21.98 16.47
C LEU A 309 8.47 22.16 17.04
N HIS A 310 8.80 21.50 18.15
CA HIS A 310 10.11 21.60 18.76
C HIS A 310 11.17 21.00 17.84
N ASP A 311 10.91 19.82 17.27
CA ASP A 311 11.79 19.20 16.26
C ASP A 311 12.00 20.10 15.03
N LEU A 312 10.97 20.84 14.60
CA LEU A 312 11.10 21.78 13.48
C LEU A 312 11.97 22.99 13.84
N VAL A 313 11.75 23.57 15.01
CA VAL A 313 12.51 24.71 15.53
C VAL A 313 13.98 24.32 15.75
N ASP A 314 14.23 23.14 16.32
CA ASP A 314 15.58 22.63 16.55
C ASP A 314 16.31 22.34 15.23
N LYS A 315 15.63 21.76 14.24
CA LYS A 315 16.19 21.58 12.88
C LYS A 315 16.54 22.91 12.23
N HIS A 316 15.70 23.93 12.42
CA HIS A 316 15.97 25.27 11.91
C HIS A 316 17.17 25.92 12.60
N HIS A 317 17.26 25.85 13.94
CA HIS A 317 18.36 26.44 14.69
C HIS A 317 19.69 25.69 14.52
N SER A 318 19.67 24.38 14.24
CA SER A 318 20.87 23.53 14.24
C SER A 318 21.72 23.57 12.95
N ARG A 319 21.24 24.06 11.80
CA ARG A 319 22.03 24.19 10.55
C ARG A 319 21.51 25.35 9.68
N LYS A 320 22.31 26.34 9.23
CA LYS A 320 23.21 26.34 8.04
C LYS A 320 22.70 25.69 6.73
N GLU A 321 21.54 25.05 6.70
CA GLU A 321 20.94 24.46 5.49
C GLU A 321 19.64 25.20 5.15
N ASN A 322 19.69 26.05 4.12
CA ASN A 322 18.56 26.78 3.52
C ASN A 322 17.49 25.87 2.87
N THR A 323 17.37 24.60 3.26
CA THR A 323 16.61 23.58 2.52
C THR A 323 15.35 23.09 3.24
N VAL A 324 15.14 23.44 4.51
CA VAL A 324 13.88 23.13 5.21
C VAL A 324 12.96 24.34 5.11
N GLN A 325 12.07 24.31 4.13
CA GLN A 325 11.01 25.30 3.99
C GLN A 325 10.09 25.22 5.22
N ILE A 326 10.17 26.23 6.09
CA ILE A 326 9.19 26.42 7.17
C ILE A 326 7.88 26.86 6.51
N PRO A 327 6.73 26.27 6.85
CA PRO A 327 5.44 26.76 6.36
C PRO A 327 5.28 28.24 6.72
N GLU A 328 4.90 29.07 5.74
CA GLU A 328 4.71 30.52 5.90
C GLU A 328 3.96 30.98 7.17
N PRO A 329 2.95 30.28 7.74
CA PRO A 329 2.31 30.72 8.99
C PRO A 329 3.21 30.69 10.23
N MET A 330 4.47 30.24 10.13
CA MET A 330 5.44 30.18 11.23
C MET A 330 6.71 31.02 10.98
N LEU A 331 6.70 31.88 9.96
CA LEU A 331 7.73 32.90 9.71
C LEU A 331 7.35 34.25 10.30
#